data_AF-A0AAE4A1N3-F1
#
_entry.id   AF-A0AAE4A1N3-F1
#
_cell.length_a   1.000
_cell.length_b   1.000
_cell.length_c   1.000
_cell.angle_alpha   90.00
_cell.angle_beta   90.00
_cell.angle_gamma   90.00
#
_symmetry.space_group_name_H-M   'P 1'
#
loop_
_entity.id
_entity.type
_entity.pdbx_description
1 polymer ?
#
loop_
_entity_poly.entity_id
_entity_poly.type
_entity_poly.pdbx_seq_one_letter_code
_entity_poly.pdbx_strand_id
1 'polypeptide(L)'
;MRSRRFIIVVTFVAILLAGAFGAFAYDHSKRDTIADGVVVGGVGLGGLDPAAARAKLERELGRPLAQPVVVTFERRRYVLSPRIAHVRPRWDAMVDEALLHSRRGTILARVSREVTGGSVDVRMRAQLTVDRRAVDRFVTDTIRRLDRPPTDAHVSFAGDSLGEVGGVSGVTVDARRLRRAVMRELRTVSGSREIEPVAEKVAPRTTTAQLAKEYPTVITVDRATFTLRLWKDLRVAKQYTVAIGQVGLDTPAGLYRIENKAVDPVWNVPNSAWAGDLAGSAIPPGPSNPLKARWMGIIGGAGIHGTDADYSLGSAASHGCVRMAIPDVIELYDLTPVGTPIYIA
;
A
#
# COMPACT_ATOMS: atom_id res chain seq x y z
N MET A 1 -53.59 -78.26 27.42
CA MET A 1 -52.86 -77.76 26.21
C MET A 1 -52.20 -76.38 26.35
N ARG A 2 -52.34 -75.64 27.47
CA ARG A 2 -51.76 -74.28 27.63
C ARG A 2 -50.27 -74.22 28.04
N SER A 3 -49.69 -75.28 28.63
CA SER A 3 -48.32 -75.23 29.17
C SER A 3 -47.20 -75.25 28.13
N ARG A 4 -47.32 -76.01 27.03
CA ARG A 4 -46.28 -76.06 25.98
C ARG A 4 -46.12 -74.75 25.22
N ARG A 5 -47.22 -74.07 24.88
CA ARG A 5 -47.17 -72.75 24.20
C ARG A 5 -46.59 -71.68 25.13
N PHE A 6 -46.89 -71.74 26.43
CA PHE A 6 -46.32 -70.85 27.43
C PHE A 6 -44.80 -71.05 27.57
N ILE A 7 -44.33 -72.31 27.65
CA ILE A 7 -42.90 -72.62 27.72
C ILE A 7 -42.16 -72.12 26.46
N ILE A 8 -42.72 -72.31 25.26
CA ILE A 8 -42.11 -71.82 24.00
C ILE A 8 -42.00 -70.30 24.01
N VAL A 9 -43.06 -69.58 24.43
CA VAL A 9 -43.04 -68.11 24.49
C VAL A 9 -42.04 -67.62 25.54
N VAL A 10 -42.00 -68.24 26.72
CA VAL A 10 -41.05 -67.87 27.79
C VAL A 10 -39.61 -68.15 27.35
N THR A 11 -39.33 -69.28 26.71
CA THR A 11 -38.00 -69.60 26.17
C THR A 11 -37.60 -68.63 25.06
N PHE A 12 -38.52 -68.28 24.17
CA PHE A 12 -38.25 -67.31 23.10
C PHE A 12 -37.98 -65.90 23.65
N VAL A 13 -38.75 -65.46 24.64
CA VAL A 13 -38.52 -64.19 25.34
C VAL A 13 -37.20 -64.22 26.11
N ALA A 14 -36.86 -65.33 26.77
CA ALA A 14 -35.58 -65.49 27.45
C ALA A 14 -34.38 -65.41 26.49
N ILE A 15 -34.49 -66.02 25.30
CA ILE A 15 -33.47 -65.93 24.23
C ILE A 15 -33.37 -64.51 23.70
N LEU A 16 -34.49 -63.81 23.48
CA LEU A 16 -34.49 -62.42 23.04
C LEU A 16 -33.87 -61.49 24.10
N LEU A 17 -34.18 -61.68 25.38
CA LEU A 17 -33.59 -60.92 26.47
C LEU A 17 -32.09 -61.20 26.62
N ALA A 18 -31.67 -62.47 26.49
CA ALA A 18 -30.25 -62.84 26.49
C ALA A 18 -29.51 -62.25 25.28
N GLY A 19 -30.13 -62.26 24.09
CA GLY A 19 -29.57 -61.66 22.88
C GLY A 19 -29.48 -60.12 22.98
N ALA A 20 -30.51 -59.46 23.51
CA ALA A 20 -30.52 -58.03 23.75
C ALA A 20 -29.49 -57.63 24.82
N PHE A 21 -29.37 -58.41 25.90
CA PHE A 21 -28.36 -58.22 26.93
C PHE A 21 -26.94 -58.43 26.39
N GLY A 22 -26.72 -59.47 25.58
CA GLY A 22 -25.44 -59.73 24.91
C GLY A 22 -25.06 -58.60 23.94
N ALA A 23 -26.01 -58.12 23.12
CA ALA A 23 -25.80 -56.97 22.24
C ALA A 23 -25.51 -55.68 23.03
N PHE A 24 -26.21 -55.45 24.14
CA PHE A 24 -25.96 -54.33 25.03
C PHE A 24 -24.57 -54.42 25.69
N ALA A 25 -24.18 -55.57 26.22
CA ALA A 25 -22.88 -55.79 26.84
C ALA A 25 -21.73 -55.65 25.82
N TYR A 26 -21.92 -56.15 24.60
CA TYR A 26 -20.96 -55.99 23.51
C TYR A 26 -20.79 -54.53 23.12
N ASP A 27 -21.88 -53.81 22.82
CA ASP A 27 -21.86 -52.37 22.54
C ASP A 27 -21.25 -51.55 23.68
N HIS A 28 -21.51 -51.95 24.94
CA HIS A 28 -20.95 -51.32 26.12
C HIS A 28 -19.43 -51.51 26.23
N SER A 29 -18.93 -52.72 25.95
CA SER A 29 -17.48 -53.00 25.95
C SER A 29 -16.71 -52.23 24.89
N LYS A 30 -17.39 -51.83 23.81
CA LYS A 30 -16.83 -51.02 22.74
C LYS A 30 -16.97 -49.52 22.95
N ARG A 31 -17.63 -49.06 24.03
CA ARG A 31 -17.34 -47.82 24.80
C ARG A 31 -16.54 -46.71 24.12
N ASP A 32 -15.26 -47.00 24.14
CA ASP A 32 -14.17 -46.07 23.92
C ASP A 32 -13.41 -46.47 22.67
N THR A 33 -14.13 -46.90 21.63
CA THR A 33 -13.55 -47.20 20.32
C THR A 33 -14.26 -46.38 19.26
N ILE A 34 -13.48 -45.71 18.43
CA ILE A 34 -13.97 -44.95 17.28
C ILE A 34 -14.35 -45.94 16.17
N ALA A 35 -15.54 -45.77 15.59
CA ALA A 35 -16.01 -46.63 14.51
C ALA A 35 -15.12 -46.52 13.26
N ASP A 36 -14.98 -47.63 12.54
CA ASP A 36 -14.23 -47.65 11.29
C ASP A 36 -14.80 -46.69 10.25
N GLY A 37 -13.93 -46.01 9.51
CA GLY A 37 -14.30 -45.02 8.49
C GLY A 37 -14.46 -43.57 8.99
N VAL A 38 -14.29 -43.30 10.29
CA VAL A 38 -14.16 -41.91 10.78
C VAL A 38 -12.81 -41.32 10.38
N VAL A 39 -12.84 -40.15 9.73
CA VAL A 39 -11.67 -39.41 9.26
C VAL A 39 -11.73 -37.97 9.77
N VAL A 40 -10.65 -37.49 10.39
CA VAL A 40 -10.51 -36.11 10.87
C VAL A 40 -9.32 -35.45 10.19
N GLY A 41 -9.56 -34.38 9.42
CA GLY A 41 -8.49 -33.64 8.75
C GLY A 41 -7.66 -34.47 7.77
N GLY A 42 -8.23 -35.57 7.25
CA GLY A 42 -7.55 -36.54 6.39
C GLY A 42 -6.95 -37.75 7.12
N VAL A 43 -6.98 -37.78 8.47
CA VAL A 43 -6.45 -38.87 9.28
C VAL A 43 -7.57 -39.84 9.68
N GLY A 44 -7.45 -41.11 9.30
CA GLY A 44 -8.39 -42.15 9.70
C GLY A 44 -8.20 -42.58 11.16
N LEU A 45 -9.27 -42.56 11.95
CA LEU A 45 -9.27 -42.84 13.39
C LEU A 45 -9.99 -44.14 13.78
N GLY A 46 -10.53 -44.87 12.80
CA GLY A 46 -11.24 -46.13 13.01
C GLY A 46 -10.46 -47.15 13.84
N GLY A 47 -11.15 -47.83 14.75
CA GLY A 47 -10.61 -48.88 15.61
C GLY A 47 -9.73 -48.39 16.77
N LEU A 48 -9.52 -47.08 16.90
CA LEU A 48 -8.68 -46.52 17.95
C LEU A 48 -9.46 -46.13 19.20
N ASP A 49 -8.82 -46.27 20.35
CA ASP A 49 -9.25 -45.63 21.58
C ASP A 49 -8.93 -44.12 21.59
N PRO A 50 -9.49 -43.33 22.52
CA PRO A 50 -9.30 -41.88 22.54
C PRO A 50 -7.84 -41.45 22.66
N ALA A 51 -7.04 -42.14 23.46
CA ALA A 51 -5.63 -41.81 23.68
C ALA A 51 -4.80 -42.11 22.43
N ALA A 52 -5.03 -43.27 21.81
CA ALA A 52 -4.39 -43.67 20.56
C ALA A 52 -4.80 -42.76 19.38
N ALA A 53 -6.08 -42.40 19.29
CA ALA A 53 -6.61 -41.47 18.29
C ALA A 53 -5.99 -40.07 18.44
N ARG A 54 -5.92 -39.56 19.68
CA ARG A 54 -5.25 -38.29 19.98
C ARG A 54 -3.78 -38.31 19.55
N ALA A 55 -3.04 -39.34 19.98
CA ALA A 55 -1.63 -39.47 19.63
C ALA A 55 -1.42 -39.57 18.12
N LYS A 56 -2.33 -40.24 17.39
CA LYS A 56 -2.29 -40.31 15.93
C LYS A 56 -2.53 -38.95 15.28
N LEU A 57 -3.55 -38.19 15.72
CA LEU A 57 -3.80 -36.83 15.24
C LEU A 57 -2.61 -35.91 15.47
N GLU A 58 -2.01 -35.94 16.66
CA GLU A 58 -0.85 -35.13 17.01
C GLU A 58 0.35 -35.43 16.10
N ARG A 59 0.63 -36.71 15.83
CA ARG A 59 1.73 -37.12 14.94
C ARG A 59 1.49 -36.72 13.49
N GLU A 60 0.31 -37.00 12.95
CA GLU A 60 0.04 -36.84 11.52
C GLU A 60 -0.30 -35.39 11.14
N LEU A 61 -1.02 -34.66 12.00
CA LEU A 61 -1.41 -33.27 11.74
C LEU A 61 -0.44 -32.25 12.34
N GLY A 62 0.39 -32.64 13.31
CA GLY A 62 1.30 -31.73 14.01
C GLY A 62 2.28 -31.01 13.06
N ARG A 63 2.96 -31.74 12.18
CA ARG A 63 3.92 -31.15 11.22
C ARG A 63 3.23 -30.28 10.17
N PRO A 64 2.15 -30.72 9.48
CA PRO A 64 1.41 -29.86 8.56
C PRO A 64 0.85 -28.57 9.17
N LEU A 65 0.42 -28.62 10.44
CA LEU A 65 -0.10 -27.46 11.17
C LEU A 65 0.99 -26.54 11.72
N ALA A 66 2.25 -27.01 11.78
CA ALA A 66 3.40 -26.21 12.16
C ALA A 66 4.00 -25.40 11.00
N GLN A 67 3.56 -25.63 9.76
CA GLN A 67 4.05 -24.90 8.59
C GLN A 67 3.58 -23.43 8.60
N PRO A 68 4.45 -22.48 8.29
CA PRO A 68 4.10 -21.07 8.24
C PRO A 68 3.30 -20.70 6.99
N VAL A 69 2.49 -19.65 7.11
CA VAL A 69 1.86 -18.97 5.97
C VAL A 69 2.84 -17.93 5.43
N VAL A 70 3.03 -17.92 4.13
CA VAL A 70 3.96 -17.02 3.43
C VAL A 70 3.16 -16.14 2.48
N VAL A 71 3.23 -14.83 2.67
CA VAL A 71 2.71 -13.86 1.69
C VAL A 71 3.88 -13.44 0.81
N THR A 72 3.76 -13.63 -0.50
CA THR A 72 4.81 -13.30 -1.48
C THR A 72 4.29 -12.25 -2.45
N PHE A 73 5.06 -11.18 -2.65
CA PHE A 73 4.75 -10.11 -3.61
C PHE A 73 6.04 -9.45 -4.09
N GLU A 74 6.20 -9.27 -5.40
CA GLU A 74 7.39 -8.65 -6.03
C GLU A 74 8.73 -9.15 -5.43
N ARG A 75 8.87 -10.48 -5.31
CA ARG A 75 10.05 -11.19 -4.75
C ARG A 75 10.30 -10.98 -3.25
N ARG A 76 9.47 -10.21 -2.55
CA ARG A 76 9.48 -10.08 -1.08
C ARG A 76 8.60 -11.15 -0.46
N ARG A 77 9.01 -11.65 0.71
CA ARG A 77 8.30 -12.70 1.44
C ARG A 77 8.03 -12.26 2.87
N TYR A 78 6.80 -12.42 3.33
CA TYR A 78 6.34 -12.11 4.67
C TYR A 78 5.79 -13.37 5.30
N VAL A 79 6.30 -13.75 6.46
CA VAL A 79 6.04 -15.08 7.04
C VAL A 79 5.29 -14.94 8.36
N LEU A 80 4.14 -15.61 8.46
CA LEU A 80 3.40 -15.77 9.70
C LEU A 80 3.50 -17.22 10.16
N SER A 81 4.25 -17.45 11.23
CA SER A 81 4.34 -18.78 11.82
C SER A 81 3.09 -19.11 12.66
N PRO A 82 2.68 -20.39 12.73
CA PRO A 82 1.52 -20.79 13.53
C PRO A 82 1.72 -20.54 15.03
N ARG A 83 2.98 -20.50 15.49
CA ARG A 83 3.33 -20.15 16.87
C ARG A 83 2.96 -18.69 17.21
N ILE A 84 3.29 -17.75 16.32
CA ILE A 84 2.94 -16.34 16.47
C ILE A 84 1.43 -16.14 16.33
N ALA A 85 0.78 -16.87 15.42
CA ALA A 85 -0.67 -16.85 15.24
C ALA A 85 -1.43 -17.64 16.34
N HIS A 86 -0.72 -18.20 17.32
CA HIS A 86 -1.25 -19.05 18.39
C HIS A 86 -2.23 -20.11 17.88
N VAL A 87 -1.88 -20.78 16.77
CA VAL A 87 -2.69 -21.87 16.22
C VAL A 87 -2.63 -23.05 17.18
N ARG A 88 -3.76 -23.34 17.84
CA ARG A 88 -3.89 -24.47 18.75
C ARG A 88 -4.94 -25.45 18.23
N PRO A 89 -4.54 -26.68 17.89
CA PRO A 89 -5.49 -27.72 17.53
C PRO A 89 -6.26 -28.19 18.76
N ARG A 90 -7.55 -28.47 18.58
CA ARG A 90 -8.41 -28.97 19.65
C ARG A 90 -8.50 -30.49 19.59
N TRP A 91 -7.40 -31.16 19.95
CA TRP A 91 -7.28 -32.63 19.81
C TRP A 91 -8.40 -33.38 20.51
N ASP A 92 -8.65 -33.07 21.79
CA ASP A 92 -9.69 -33.75 22.58
C ASP A 92 -11.07 -33.54 21.97
N ALA A 93 -11.42 -32.29 21.62
CA ALA A 93 -12.71 -31.99 21.01
C ALA A 93 -12.95 -32.74 19.69
N MET A 94 -11.90 -32.96 18.89
CA MET A 94 -12.02 -33.74 17.65
C MET A 94 -12.23 -35.23 17.92
N VAL A 95 -11.55 -35.78 18.94
CA VAL A 95 -11.70 -37.19 19.35
C VAL A 95 -13.08 -37.42 19.98
N ASP A 96 -13.52 -36.52 20.87
CA ASP A 96 -14.84 -36.55 21.48
C ASP A 96 -15.96 -36.50 20.43
N GLU A 97 -15.83 -35.59 19.46
CA GLU A 97 -16.78 -35.50 18.35
C GLU A 97 -16.76 -36.77 17.47
N ALA A 98 -15.59 -37.35 17.20
CA ALA A 98 -15.46 -38.61 16.47
C ALA A 98 -16.15 -39.79 17.20
N LEU A 99 -16.00 -39.88 18.52
CA LEU A 99 -16.71 -40.86 19.35
C LEU A 99 -18.22 -40.65 19.33
N LEU A 100 -18.67 -39.40 19.45
CA LEU A 100 -20.10 -39.06 19.39
C LEU A 100 -20.71 -39.49 18.05
N HIS A 101 -19.99 -39.28 16.94
CA HIS A 101 -20.42 -39.74 15.61
C HIS A 101 -20.44 -41.27 15.50
N SER A 102 -19.46 -41.94 16.08
CA SER A 102 -19.38 -43.41 16.13
C SER A 102 -20.56 -44.03 16.88
N ARG A 103 -21.10 -43.32 17.87
CA ARG A 103 -22.21 -43.77 18.72
C ARG A 103 -23.61 -43.50 18.15
N ARG A 104 -23.74 -42.80 17.02
CA ARG A 104 -25.05 -42.50 16.42
C ARG A 104 -25.75 -43.80 15.96
N GLY A 105 -27.07 -43.85 16.17
CA GLY A 105 -27.93 -44.99 15.78
C GLY A 105 -28.38 -45.85 16.96
N THR A 106 -29.11 -46.93 16.66
CA THR A 106 -29.58 -47.89 17.67
C THR A 106 -28.48 -48.88 18.04
N ILE A 107 -28.57 -49.49 19.22
CA ILE A 107 -27.61 -50.52 19.68
C ILE A 107 -27.50 -51.64 18.64
N LEU A 108 -28.64 -52.11 18.10
CA LEU A 108 -28.66 -53.17 17.09
C LEU A 108 -27.91 -52.79 15.81
N ALA A 109 -28.07 -51.55 15.32
CA ALA A 109 -27.39 -51.08 14.12
C ALA A 109 -25.87 -50.90 14.34
N ARG A 110 -25.44 -50.58 15.56
CA ARG A 110 -24.00 -50.50 15.89
C ARG A 110 -23.39 -51.89 16.00
N VAL A 111 -24.02 -52.80 16.74
CA VAL A 111 -23.54 -54.18 16.90
C VAL A 111 -23.50 -54.90 15.55
N SER A 112 -24.53 -54.74 14.70
CA SER A 112 -24.52 -55.36 13.36
C SER A 112 -23.35 -54.86 12.53
N ARG A 113 -23.07 -53.55 12.56
CA ARG A 113 -21.96 -52.94 11.82
C ARG A 113 -20.62 -53.52 12.26
N GLU A 114 -20.38 -53.61 13.56
CA GLU A 114 -19.13 -54.12 14.12
C GLU A 114 -18.91 -55.60 13.74
N VAL A 115 -19.97 -56.42 13.80
CA VAL A 115 -19.88 -57.86 13.53
C VAL A 115 -19.75 -58.17 12.04
N THR A 116 -20.37 -57.37 11.17
CA THR A 116 -20.29 -57.56 9.71
C THR A 116 -19.09 -56.84 9.07
N GLY A 117 -18.25 -56.16 9.87
CA GLY A 117 -17.13 -55.35 9.37
C GLY A 117 -17.56 -54.11 8.58
N GLY A 118 -18.75 -53.56 8.86
CA GLY A 118 -19.24 -52.33 8.25
C GLY A 118 -18.52 -51.09 8.79
N SER A 119 -18.58 -49.98 8.04
CA SER A 119 -17.97 -48.70 8.42
C SER A 119 -18.99 -47.56 8.46
N VAL A 120 -18.55 -46.40 8.97
CA VAL A 120 -19.26 -45.12 8.87
C VAL A 120 -18.52 -44.21 7.88
N ASP A 121 -19.23 -43.44 7.07
CA ASP A 121 -18.60 -42.37 6.25
C ASP A 121 -18.71 -41.03 6.98
N VAL A 122 -17.76 -40.77 7.89
CA VAL A 122 -17.71 -39.53 8.67
C VAL A 122 -16.42 -38.81 8.36
N ARG A 123 -16.51 -37.70 7.62
CA ARG A 123 -15.38 -36.83 7.30
C ARG A 123 -15.50 -35.50 8.04
N MET A 124 -14.65 -35.31 9.04
CA MET A 124 -14.61 -34.12 9.88
C MET A 124 -13.42 -33.24 9.50
N ARG A 125 -13.59 -31.92 9.61
CA ARG A 125 -12.48 -30.96 9.43
C ARG A 125 -11.69 -30.86 10.73
N ALA A 126 -10.38 -30.63 10.61
CA ALA A 126 -9.57 -30.36 11.78
C ALA A 126 -10.07 -29.08 12.49
N GLN A 127 -10.30 -29.17 13.80
CA GLN A 127 -10.73 -28.05 14.61
C GLN A 127 -9.52 -27.31 15.20
N LEU A 128 -9.40 -26.02 14.86
CA LEU A 128 -8.25 -25.19 15.21
C LEU A 128 -8.74 -23.85 15.79
N THR A 129 -8.06 -23.39 16.84
CA THR A 129 -8.19 -22.01 17.33
C THR A 129 -7.04 -21.18 16.79
N VAL A 130 -7.33 -19.93 16.39
CA VAL A 130 -6.35 -19.00 15.80
C VAL A 130 -6.56 -17.63 16.42
N ASP A 131 -5.47 -16.98 16.85
CA ASP A 131 -5.53 -15.62 17.36
C ASP A 131 -5.74 -14.61 16.21
N ARG A 132 -6.93 -14.01 16.17
CA ARG A 132 -7.28 -12.99 15.17
C ARG A 132 -6.39 -11.76 15.28
N ARG A 133 -5.97 -11.36 16.48
CA ARG A 133 -5.13 -10.18 16.70
C ARG A 133 -3.73 -10.36 16.14
N ALA A 134 -3.19 -11.58 16.23
CA ALA A 134 -1.92 -11.91 15.58
C ALA A 134 -2.01 -11.82 14.05
N VAL A 135 -3.11 -12.33 13.46
CA VAL A 135 -3.37 -12.20 12.02
C VAL A 135 -3.51 -10.74 11.59
N ASP A 136 -4.30 -9.95 12.34
CA ASP A 136 -4.51 -8.53 12.02
C ASP A 136 -3.21 -7.72 12.10
N ARG A 137 -2.37 -7.96 13.11
CA ARG A 137 -1.03 -7.34 13.20
C ARG A 137 -0.17 -7.72 12.01
N PHE A 138 -0.09 -9.01 11.68
CA PHE A 138 0.70 -9.48 10.54
C PHE A 138 0.23 -8.85 9.21
N VAL A 139 -1.09 -8.80 8.97
CA VAL A 139 -1.66 -8.17 7.77
C VAL A 139 -1.32 -6.69 7.73
N THR A 140 -1.50 -5.98 8.84
CA THR A 140 -1.20 -4.53 8.93
C THR A 140 0.29 -4.24 8.69
N ASP A 141 1.19 -5.05 9.26
CA ASP A 141 2.63 -4.91 9.08
C ASP A 141 3.08 -5.26 7.65
N THR A 142 2.45 -6.26 7.05
CA THR A 142 2.70 -6.66 5.66
C THR A 142 2.27 -5.55 4.71
N ILE A 143 1.05 -5.02 4.88
CA ILE A 143 0.52 -3.91 4.07
C ILE A 143 1.39 -2.68 4.22
N ARG A 144 1.79 -2.28 5.43
CA ARG A 144 2.71 -1.14 5.61
C ARG A 144 4.02 -1.25 4.83
N ARG A 145 4.51 -2.47 4.58
CA ARG A 145 5.77 -2.72 3.86
C ARG A 145 5.56 -2.93 2.35
N LEU A 146 4.33 -3.17 1.93
CA LEU A 146 3.94 -3.40 0.54
C LEU A 146 3.35 -2.14 -0.10
N ASP A 147 2.48 -1.45 0.62
CA ASP A 147 1.82 -0.24 0.19
C ASP A 147 2.88 0.84 -0.05
N ARG A 148 2.83 1.39 -1.25
CA ARG A 148 3.69 2.48 -1.70
C ARG A 148 2.78 3.55 -2.25
N PRO A 149 2.75 4.77 -1.67
CA PRO A 149 2.00 5.85 -2.28
C PRO A 149 2.57 6.15 -3.68
N PRO A 150 1.73 6.58 -4.63
CA PRO A 150 2.23 7.07 -5.90
C PRO A 150 3.02 8.36 -5.68
N THR A 151 4.06 8.58 -6.50
CA THR A 151 4.82 9.83 -6.54
C THR A 151 4.42 10.59 -7.79
N ASP A 152 3.94 11.81 -7.63
CA ASP A 152 3.55 12.67 -8.75
C ASP A 152 4.79 13.07 -9.58
N ALA A 153 4.61 13.13 -10.90
CA ALA A 153 5.61 13.71 -11.76
C ALA A 153 5.77 15.20 -11.40
N HIS A 154 6.99 15.73 -11.48
CA HIS A 154 7.26 17.14 -11.22
C HIS A 154 8.44 17.64 -12.03
N VAL A 155 8.54 18.96 -12.14
CA VAL A 155 9.71 19.63 -12.69
C VAL A 155 10.78 19.74 -11.61
N SER A 156 12.02 19.35 -11.94
CA SER A 156 13.20 19.64 -11.14
C SER A 156 13.98 20.81 -11.73
N PHE A 157 14.55 21.61 -10.86
CA PHE A 157 15.41 22.73 -11.24
C PHE A 157 16.85 22.39 -10.85
N ALA A 158 17.75 22.34 -11.83
CA ALA A 158 19.16 22.03 -11.62
C ALA A 158 20.01 23.08 -12.32
N GLY A 159 20.53 24.04 -11.56
CA GLY A 159 21.15 25.23 -12.12
C GLY A 159 20.15 25.97 -13.01
N ASP A 160 20.52 26.18 -14.27
CA ASP A 160 19.72 26.89 -15.26
C ASP A 160 18.81 26.00 -16.12
N SER A 161 18.89 24.69 -15.87
CA SER A 161 18.22 23.64 -16.62
C SER A 161 16.96 23.13 -15.92
N LEU A 162 15.97 22.80 -16.74
CA LEU A 162 14.72 22.19 -16.32
C LEU A 162 14.79 20.69 -16.59
N GLY A 163 14.65 19.88 -15.54
CA GLY A 163 14.55 18.43 -15.62
C GLY A 163 13.11 17.96 -15.40
N GLU A 164 12.74 16.86 -16.03
CA GLU A 164 11.48 16.17 -15.77
C GLU A 164 11.72 14.97 -14.84
N VAL A 165 11.09 14.95 -13.67
CA VAL A 165 11.07 13.79 -12.80
C VAL A 165 9.76 13.05 -13.05
N GLY A 166 9.87 11.84 -13.60
CA GLY A 166 8.71 11.02 -13.94
C GLY A 166 7.93 10.54 -12.71
N GLY A 167 6.61 10.50 -12.85
CA GLY A 167 5.73 9.97 -11.81
C GLY A 167 5.88 8.46 -11.66
N VAL A 168 5.85 7.97 -10.42
CA VAL A 168 5.96 6.55 -10.10
C VAL A 168 4.63 6.04 -9.59
N SER A 169 4.13 4.94 -10.19
CA SER A 169 2.89 4.31 -9.73
C SER A 169 3.05 3.74 -8.33
N GLY A 170 2.04 3.98 -7.50
CA GLY A 170 1.90 3.38 -6.18
C GLY A 170 1.35 1.95 -6.26
N VAL A 171 1.34 1.29 -5.11
CA VAL A 171 0.73 -0.02 -4.90
C VAL A 171 -0.12 0.05 -3.63
N THR A 172 -1.32 -0.49 -3.68
CA THR A 172 -2.17 -0.71 -2.50
C THR A 172 -2.66 -2.15 -2.45
N VAL A 173 -2.78 -2.71 -1.25
CA VAL A 173 -3.21 -4.10 -1.03
C VAL A 173 -4.57 -4.16 -0.32
N ASP A 174 -5.49 -4.99 -0.82
CA ASP A 174 -6.79 -5.20 -0.17
C ASP A 174 -6.62 -5.96 1.16
N ALA A 175 -6.67 -5.21 2.27
CA ALA A 175 -6.54 -5.75 3.62
C ALA A 175 -7.59 -6.81 3.97
N ARG A 176 -8.82 -6.67 3.47
CA ARG A 176 -9.92 -7.61 3.77
C ARG A 176 -9.70 -8.93 3.05
N ARG A 177 -9.27 -8.90 1.79
CA ARG A 177 -8.91 -10.10 1.03
C ARG A 177 -7.69 -10.78 1.62
N LEU A 178 -6.62 -10.04 1.91
CA LEU A 178 -5.40 -10.60 2.49
C LEU A 178 -5.67 -11.26 3.85
N ARG A 179 -6.41 -10.59 4.75
CA ARG A 179 -6.80 -11.18 6.04
C ARG A 179 -7.57 -12.49 5.87
N ARG A 180 -8.57 -12.52 4.97
CA ARG A 180 -9.35 -13.74 4.70
C ARG A 180 -8.47 -14.87 4.16
N ALA A 181 -7.54 -14.55 3.26
CA ALA A 181 -6.60 -15.52 2.71
C ALA A 181 -5.69 -16.10 3.81
N VAL A 182 -5.02 -15.25 4.60
CA VAL A 182 -4.13 -15.70 5.69
C VAL A 182 -4.89 -16.56 6.69
N MET A 183 -6.07 -16.13 7.10
CA MET A 183 -6.85 -16.84 8.10
C MET A 183 -7.30 -18.22 7.55
N ARG A 184 -7.72 -18.29 6.27
CA ARG A 184 -8.03 -19.56 5.61
C ARG A 184 -6.80 -20.49 5.59
N GLU A 185 -5.64 -19.97 5.18
CA GLU A 185 -4.41 -20.75 5.12
C GLU A 185 -3.80 -21.06 6.48
N LEU A 186 -4.25 -20.50 7.59
CA LEU A 186 -3.87 -20.97 8.93
C LEU A 186 -4.76 -22.12 9.41
N ARG A 187 -5.92 -22.33 8.79
CA ARG A 187 -6.90 -23.36 9.17
C ARG A 187 -6.91 -24.59 8.25
N THR A 188 -6.31 -24.50 7.08
CA THR A 188 -6.12 -25.65 6.20
C THR A 188 -5.07 -26.60 6.79
N VAL A 189 -5.12 -27.89 6.48
CA VAL A 189 -4.08 -28.86 6.88
C VAL A 189 -3.23 -29.27 5.67
N SER A 190 -3.76 -29.08 4.47
CA SER A 190 -3.15 -29.44 3.19
C SER A 190 -3.18 -28.25 2.23
N GLY A 191 -2.28 -28.27 1.25
CA GLY A 191 -2.17 -27.25 0.20
C GLY A 191 -0.97 -26.32 0.37
N SER A 192 -0.79 -25.42 -0.62
CA SER A 192 0.25 -24.39 -0.57
C SER A 192 -0.10 -23.37 0.51
N ARG A 193 0.87 -23.06 1.38
CA ARG A 193 0.77 -21.99 2.38
C ARG A 193 1.21 -20.64 1.84
N GLU A 194 1.35 -20.52 0.51
CA GLU A 194 1.79 -19.30 -0.15
C GLU A 194 0.58 -18.50 -0.66
N ILE A 195 0.59 -17.20 -0.37
CA ILE A 195 -0.48 -16.27 -0.70
C ILE A 195 0.14 -15.13 -1.51
N GLU A 196 -0.36 -14.94 -2.71
CA GLU A 196 -0.13 -13.71 -3.46
C GLU A 196 -1.26 -12.71 -3.11
N PRO A 197 -0.94 -11.53 -2.54
CA PRO A 197 -1.95 -10.56 -2.18
C PRO A 197 -2.56 -9.93 -3.44
N VAL A 198 -3.86 -9.63 -3.39
CA VAL A 198 -4.50 -8.81 -4.43
C VAL A 198 -4.06 -7.37 -4.22
N ALA A 199 -3.18 -6.90 -5.09
CA ALA A 199 -2.65 -5.56 -5.10
C ALA A 199 -3.12 -4.79 -6.34
N GLU A 200 -3.44 -3.52 -6.15
CA GLU A 200 -3.85 -2.60 -7.21
C GLU A 200 -2.78 -1.53 -7.39
N LYS A 201 -2.48 -1.21 -8.67
CA LYS A 201 -1.59 -0.10 -9.00
C LYS A 201 -2.37 1.20 -8.89
N VAL A 202 -1.82 2.16 -8.15
CA VAL A 202 -2.39 3.49 -7.99
C VAL A 202 -1.62 4.45 -8.88
N ALA A 203 -2.30 5.08 -9.84
CA ALA A 203 -1.66 6.07 -10.71
C ALA A 203 -1.29 7.34 -9.93
N PRO A 204 -0.19 8.03 -10.29
CA PRO A 204 0.08 9.38 -9.80
C PRO A 204 -1.00 10.36 -10.30
N ARG A 205 -1.19 11.45 -9.56
CA ARG A 205 -2.14 12.53 -9.93
C ARG A 205 -1.66 13.27 -11.16
N THR A 206 -0.37 13.58 -11.21
CA THR A 206 0.29 14.17 -12.39
C THR A 206 1.22 13.15 -13.02
N THR A 207 0.98 12.83 -14.28
CA THR A 207 1.87 12.02 -15.13
C THR A 207 2.88 12.91 -15.85
N THR A 208 3.99 12.33 -16.32
CA THR A 208 4.99 13.07 -17.12
C THR A 208 4.36 13.74 -18.34
N ALA A 209 3.42 13.07 -19.00
CA ALA A 209 2.70 13.62 -20.16
C ALA A 209 1.81 14.83 -19.83
N GLN A 210 1.46 15.03 -18.55
CA GLN A 210 0.67 16.17 -18.08
C GLN A 210 1.55 17.33 -17.59
N LEU A 211 2.85 17.12 -17.34
CA LEU A 211 3.72 18.17 -16.81
C LEU A 211 3.80 19.39 -17.72
N ALA A 212 3.92 19.19 -19.04
CA ALA A 212 3.93 20.31 -19.99
C ALA A 212 2.64 21.15 -19.94
N LYS A 213 1.50 20.53 -19.59
CA LYS A 213 0.23 21.25 -19.43
C LYS A 213 0.12 21.98 -18.08
N GLU A 214 0.75 21.45 -17.04
CA GLU A 214 0.79 22.06 -15.71
C GLU A 214 1.79 23.23 -15.66
N TYR A 215 2.89 23.12 -16.42
CA TYR A 215 3.95 24.12 -16.54
C TYR A 215 4.11 24.56 -18.02
N PRO A 216 3.09 25.17 -18.63
CA PRO A 216 3.13 25.56 -20.04
C PRO A 216 4.15 26.67 -20.30
N THR A 217 4.52 27.43 -19.26
CA THR A 217 5.52 28.48 -19.33
C THR A 217 6.29 28.55 -18.03
N VAL A 218 7.63 28.54 -18.12
CA VAL A 218 8.55 28.66 -16.97
C VAL A 218 9.71 29.56 -17.39
N ILE A 219 10.26 30.31 -16.44
CA ILE A 219 11.47 31.10 -16.62
C ILE A 219 12.56 30.51 -15.73
N THR A 220 13.77 30.36 -16.26
CA THR A 220 14.97 30.10 -15.45
C THR A 220 15.97 31.25 -15.62
N VAL A 221 16.63 31.64 -14.54
CA VAL A 221 17.68 32.66 -14.52
C VAL A 221 18.94 32.04 -13.94
N ASP A 222 19.98 32.00 -14.76
CA ASP A 222 21.32 31.61 -14.36
C ASP A 222 22.14 32.85 -14.02
N ARG A 223 22.51 32.98 -12.75
CA ARG A 223 23.35 34.10 -12.31
C ARG A 223 24.82 33.92 -12.69
N ALA A 224 25.30 32.69 -12.88
CA ALA A 224 26.69 32.42 -13.23
C ALA A 224 26.97 32.73 -14.71
N THR A 225 25.99 32.49 -15.59
CA THR A 225 26.11 32.71 -17.03
C THR A 225 25.33 33.92 -17.54
N PHE A 226 24.72 34.71 -16.64
CA PHE A 226 23.94 35.91 -16.97
C PHE A 226 22.86 35.65 -18.02
N THR A 227 22.17 34.51 -17.88
CA THR A 227 21.27 33.99 -18.90
C THR A 227 19.87 33.79 -18.32
N LEU A 228 18.86 34.33 -18.99
CA LEU A 228 17.46 34.03 -18.75
C LEU A 228 16.94 33.14 -19.87
N ARG A 229 16.29 32.02 -19.53
CA ARG A 229 15.60 31.15 -20.51
C ARG A 229 14.10 31.15 -20.29
N LEU A 230 13.37 31.28 -21.39
CA LEU A 230 11.94 31.05 -21.46
C LEU A 230 11.71 29.61 -21.92
N TRP A 231 11.03 28.85 -21.09
CA TRP A 231 10.61 27.48 -21.38
C TRP A 231 9.13 27.49 -21.78
N LYS A 232 8.80 26.83 -22.90
CA LYS A 232 7.43 26.56 -23.34
C LYS A 232 7.28 25.06 -23.48
N ASP A 233 6.24 24.50 -22.86
CA ASP A 233 6.00 23.06 -22.83
C ASP A 233 7.27 22.26 -22.45
N LEU A 234 8.00 22.78 -21.45
CA LEU A 234 9.26 22.23 -20.92
C LEU A 234 10.44 22.17 -21.91
N ARG A 235 10.36 22.92 -23.02
CA ARG A 235 11.46 23.09 -23.97
C ARG A 235 11.92 24.55 -23.97
N VAL A 236 13.22 24.77 -24.13
CA VAL A 236 13.76 26.12 -24.29
C VAL A 236 13.19 26.72 -25.57
N ALA A 237 12.37 27.76 -25.42
CA ALA A 237 11.79 28.50 -26.52
C ALA A 237 12.66 29.70 -26.90
N LYS A 238 13.17 30.42 -25.88
CA LYS A 238 14.03 31.60 -26.04
C LYS A 238 15.09 31.66 -24.95
N GLN A 239 16.18 32.36 -25.25
CA GLN A 239 17.27 32.65 -24.33
C GLN A 239 17.67 34.12 -24.49
N TYR A 240 17.94 34.78 -23.38
CA TYR A 240 18.28 36.20 -23.31
C TYR A 240 19.50 36.41 -22.42
N THR A 241 20.36 37.34 -22.80
CA THR A 241 21.44 37.84 -21.93
C THR A 241 20.86 38.88 -20.98
N VAL A 242 21.15 38.74 -19.69
CA VAL A 242 20.61 39.62 -18.65
C VAL A 242 21.71 40.24 -17.81
N ALA A 243 21.40 41.32 -17.09
CA ALA A 243 22.22 41.77 -15.96
C ALA A 243 21.53 41.39 -14.66
N ILE A 244 22.29 40.98 -13.66
CA ILE A 244 21.74 40.55 -12.36
C ILE A 244 22.17 41.49 -11.23
N GLY A 245 21.66 41.23 -10.03
CA GLY A 245 22.09 41.91 -8.81
C GLY A 245 23.60 41.75 -8.57
N GLN A 246 24.24 42.84 -8.12
CA GLN A 246 25.60 42.80 -7.61
C GLN A 246 25.71 41.87 -6.41
N VAL A 247 26.91 41.34 -6.16
CA VAL A 247 27.17 40.50 -4.99
C VAL A 247 26.79 41.26 -3.71
N GLY A 248 25.93 40.66 -2.89
CA GLY A 248 25.43 41.28 -1.66
C GLY A 248 24.15 42.09 -1.84
N LEU A 249 23.70 42.28 -3.08
CA LEU A 249 22.41 42.86 -3.46
C LEU A 249 21.63 41.91 -4.39
N ASP A 250 22.07 40.66 -4.53
CA ASP A 250 21.46 39.68 -5.39
C ASP A 250 20.10 39.21 -4.86
N THR A 251 19.16 38.97 -5.78
CA THR A 251 17.95 38.22 -5.42
C THR A 251 18.39 36.81 -5.05
N PRO A 252 17.96 36.29 -3.87
CA PRO A 252 18.35 34.95 -3.43
C PRO A 252 17.98 33.87 -4.46
N ALA A 253 18.75 32.79 -4.49
CA ALA A 253 18.40 31.63 -5.28
C ALA A 253 17.09 31.02 -4.76
N GLY A 254 16.20 30.60 -5.66
CA GLY A 254 14.92 30.05 -5.26
C GLY A 254 13.88 30.01 -6.38
N LEU A 255 12.75 29.40 -6.04
CA LEU A 255 11.57 29.36 -6.88
C LEU A 255 10.61 30.49 -6.50
N TYR A 256 10.33 31.35 -7.46
CA TYR A 256 9.44 32.49 -7.39
C TYR A 256 8.35 32.40 -8.46
N ARG A 257 7.52 33.44 -8.55
CA ARG A 257 6.51 33.59 -9.60
C ARG A 257 6.42 35.06 -10.01
N ILE A 258 5.95 35.32 -11.22
CA ILE A 258 5.55 36.68 -11.62
C ILE A 258 4.37 37.10 -10.75
N GLU A 259 4.56 38.03 -9.82
CA GLU A 259 3.53 38.51 -8.90
C GLU A 259 2.62 39.55 -9.56
N ASN A 260 3.22 40.45 -10.34
CA ASN A 260 2.52 41.54 -11.00
C ASN A 260 3.27 41.97 -12.25
N LYS A 261 2.57 42.72 -13.11
CA LYS A 261 3.08 43.18 -14.41
C LYS A 261 2.62 44.60 -14.68
N ALA A 262 3.50 45.44 -15.23
CA ALA A 262 3.17 46.79 -15.66
C ALA A 262 3.87 47.17 -16.97
N VAL A 263 3.13 47.88 -17.82
CA VAL A 263 3.64 48.56 -19.02
C VAL A 263 4.01 49.98 -18.62
N ASP A 264 5.19 50.44 -19.03
CA ASP A 264 5.73 51.77 -18.72
C ASP A 264 5.54 52.11 -17.23
N PRO A 265 6.15 51.33 -16.32
CA PRO A 265 5.91 51.41 -14.89
C PRO A 265 6.45 52.71 -14.28
N VAL A 266 5.79 53.22 -13.23
CA VAL A 266 6.40 54.17 -12.31
C VAL A 266 7.47 53.43 -11.50
N TRP A 267 8.68 53.99 -11.40
CA TRP A 267 9.71 53.45 -10.52
C TRP A 267 9.63 54.09 -9.14
N ASN A 268 9.18 53.32 -8.16
CA ASN A 268 9.19 53.72 -6.75
C ASN A 268 10.58 53.41 -6.17
N VAL A 269 11.34 54.47 -5.86
CA VAL A 269 12.72 54.35 -5.42
C VAL A 269 12.73 53.80 -3.98
N PRO A 270 13.45 52.69 -3.70
CA PRO A 270 13.47 52.13 -2.37
C PRO A 270 14.13 53.07 -1.37
N ASN A 271 13.66 53.03 -0.12
CA ASN A 271 14.31 53.71 1.00
C ASN A 271 15.61 52.98 1.36
N SER A 272 16.67 53.23 0.59
CA SER A 272 17.97 52.55 0.73
C SER A 272 19.12 53.55 0.61
N ALA A 273 20.22 53.29 1.31
CA ALA A 273 21.37 54.20 1.35
C ALA A 273 21.95 54.50 -0.05
N TRP A 274 21.91 53.53 -0.96
CA TRP A 274 22.39 53.70 -2.33
C TRP A 274 21.53 54.65 -3.17
N ALA A 275 20.26 54.85 -2.80
CA ALA A 275 19.34 55.72 -3.52
C ALA A 275 19.60 57.21 -3.24
N GLY A 276 20.34 57.54 -2.18
CA GLY A 276 20.69 58.92 -1.82
C GLY A 276 19.45 59.82 -1.72
N ASP A 277 19.53 61.00 -2.34
CA ASP A 277 18.47 62.01 -2.32
C ASP A 277 17.17 61.56 -3.03
N LEU A 278 17.23 60.50 -3.83
CA LEU A 278 16.05 59.96 -4.51
C LEU A 278 15.26 58.95 -3.66
N ALA A 279 15.77 58.56 -2.48
CA ALA A 279 15.12 57.58 -1.62
C ALA A 279 13.66 57.98 -1.30
N GLY A 280 12.71 57.07 -1.54
CA GLY A 280 11.28 57.28 -1.28
C GLY A 280 10.56 58.14 -2.33
N SER A 281 11.26 58.62 -3.36
CA SER A 281 10.65 59.31 -4.50
C SER A 281 10.01 58.33 -5.50
N ALA A 282 9.19 58.87 -6.40
CA ALA A 282 8.61 58.13 -7.52
C ALA A 282 9.04 58.78 -8.83
N ILE A 283 9.67 58.00 -9.71
CA ILE A 283 10.10 58.44 -11.03
C ILE A 283 9.05 58.00 -12.05
N PRO A 284 8.40 58.94 -12.76
CA PRO A 284 7.35 58.60 -13.72
C PRO A 284 7.91 57.86 -14.93
N PRO A 285 7.06 57.29 -15.80
CA PRO A 285 7.52 56.64 -17.02
C PRO A 285 8.23 57.64 -17.93
N GLY A 286 9.30 57.20 -18.59
CA GLY A 286 10.09 58.03 -19.51
C GLY A 286 11.57 57.66 -19.56
N PRO A 287 12.39 58.40 -20.32
CA PRO A 287 13.80 58.08 -20.52
C PRO A 287 14.63 58.02 -19.23
N SER A 288 14.29 58.83 -18.22
CA SER A 288 14.97 58.83 -16.91
C SER A 288 14.61 57.66 -16.00
N ASN A 289 13.55 56.91 -16.33
CA ASN A 289 13.09 55.79 -15.51
C ASN A 289 13.94 54.53 -15.79
N PRO A 290 14.59 53.92 -14.78
CA PRO A 290 15.47 52.78 -14.99
C PRO A 290 14.74 51.46 -15.30
N LEU A 291 13.43 51.38 -15.06
CA LEU A 291 12.62 50.19 -15.40
C LEU A 291 12.26 50.13 -16.89
N LYS A 292 12.33 51.29 -17.56
CA LYS A 292 12.04 51.48 -18.99
C LYS A 292 10.62 51.00 -19.35
N ALA A 293 10.53 50.02 -20.24
CA ALA A 293 9.29 49.69 -20.95
C ALA A 293 8.38 48.72 -20.19
N ARG A 294 8.93 47.78 -19.42
CA ARG A 294 8.15 46.68 -18.81
C ARG A 294 8.68 46.35 -17.42
N TRP A 295 7.75 45.97 -16.55
CA TRP A 295 8.03 45.45 -15.22
C TRP A 295 7.30 44.12 -15.02
N MET A 296 8.03 43.15 -14.46
CA MET A 296 7.50 41.88 -13.97
C MET A 296 8.04 41.65 -12.55
N GLY A 297 7.22 41.89 -11.54
CA GLY A 297 7.60 41.77 -10.13
C GLY A 297 7.80 40.30 -9.72
N ILE A 298 8.81 40.04 -8.89
CA ILE A 298 9.17 38.69 -8.42
C ILE A 298 9.06 38.58 -6.89
N ILE A 299 9.75 39.45 -6.16
CA ILE A 299 9.75 39.46 -4.69
C ILE A 299 10.26 40.79 -4.14
N GLY A 300 9.61 41.36 -3.13
CA GLY A 300 10.21 42.39 -2.25
C GLY A 300 10.76 43.63 -2.96
N GLY A 301 10.22 44.01 -4.13
CA GLY A 301 10.71 45.13 -4.95
C GLY A 301 11.76 44.74 -6.01
N ALA A 302 12.17 43.48 -6.07
CA ALA A 302 12.94 42.92 -7.18
C ALA A 302 12.03 42.37 -8.28
N GLY A 303 12.46 42.50 -9.52
CA GLY A 303 11.71 42.06 -10.69
C GLY A 303 12.58 41.97 -11.94
N ILE A 304 11.95 41.55 -13.04
CA ILE A 304 12.53 41.63 -14.38
C ILE A 304 12.05 42.92 -15.04
N HIS A 305 12.98 43.71 -15.60
CA HIS A 305 12.66 44.96 -16.28
C HIS A 305 13.62 45.29 -17.42
N GLY A 306 13.26 46.28 -18.22
CA GLY A 306 14.09 46.76 -19.33
C GLY A 306 15.23 47.67 -18.86
N THR A 307 16.34 47.70 -19.60
CA THR A 307 17.45 48.64 -19.39
C THR A 307 17.91 49.20 -20.73
N ASP A 308 18.33 50.46 -20.74
CA ASP A 308 19.06 51.08 -21.86
C ASP A 308 20.58 51.11 -21.61
N ALA A 309 21.02 50.71 -20.41
CA ALA A 309 22.42 50.41 -20.12
C ALA A 309 22.82 49.04 -20.69
N ASP A 310 22.80 48.91 -22.02
CA ASP A 310 23.07 47.65 -22.73
C ASP A 310 24.44 47.06 -22.39
N TYR A 311 25.42 47.93 -22.10
CA TYR A 311 26.76 47.54 -21.65
C TYR A 311 26.77 46.75 -20.32
N SER A 312 25.68 46.80 -19.54
CA SER A 312 25.56 46.06 -18.29
C SER A 312 25.08 44.62 -18.46
N LEU A 313 24.51 44.28 -19.63
CA LEU A 313 24.06 42.92 -19.92
C LEU A 313 25.27 41.97 -19.94
N GLY A 314 25.13 40.80 -19.31
CA GLY A 314 26.27 39.90 -19.12
C GLY A 314 27.13 40.21 -17.89
N SER A 315 26.62 41.01 -16.95
CA SER A 315 27.33 41.36 -15.71
C SER A 315 26.42 41.45 -14.49
N ALA A 316 27.04 41.44 -13.30
CA ALA A 316 26.37 41.74 -12.04
C ALA A 316 26.42 43.25 -11.79
N ALA A 317 25.33 43.96 -12.12
CA ALA A 317 25.31 45.42 -12.19
C ALA A 317 24.07 46.08 -11.57
N SER A 318 23.09 45.29 -11.12
CA SER A 318 21.84 45.82 -10.56
C SER A 318 21.83 45.77 -9.03
N HIS A 319 20.79 46.36 -8.42
CA HIS A 319 20.53 46.29 -6.98
C HIS A 319 19.49 45.20 -6.63
N GLY A 320 19.49 44.10 -7.42
CA GLY A 320 18.68 42.90 -7.17
C GLY A 320 17.76 42.51 -8.32
N CYS A 321 17.40 43.44 -9.20
CA CYS A 321 16.56 43.16 -10.36
C CYS A 321 17.31 42.41 -11.48
N VAL A 322 16.56 41.67 -12.29
CA VAL A 322 17.06 41.11 -13.55
C VAL A 322 16.81 42.12 -14.66
N ARG A 323 17.86 42.71 -15.21
CA ARG A 323 17.78 43.67 -16.31
C ARG A 323 17.87 42.96 -17.65
N MET A 324 17.03 43.37 -18.59
CA MET A 324 16.98 42.84 -19.95
C MET A 324 17.05 43.99 -20.95
N ALA A 325 17.54 43.71 -22.17
CA ALA A 325 17.39 44.64 -23.28
C ALA A 325 15.91 45.01 -23.46
N ILE A 326 15.62 46.27 -23.83
CA ILE A 326 14.24 46.75 -23.96
C ILE A 326 13.40 45.89 -24.94
N PRO A 327 13.88 45.52 -26.13
CA PRO A 327 13.11 44.64 -27.02
C PRO A 327 12.81 43.27 -26.40
N ASP A 328 13.80 42.70 -25.72
CA ASP A 328 13.70 41.36 -25.11
C ASP A 328 12.71 41.34 -23.95
N VAL A 329 12.69 42.38 -23.10
CA VAL A 329 11.73 42.44 -22.00
C VAL A 329 10.30 42.65 -22.50
N ILE A 330 10.12 43.36 -23.62
CA ILE A 330 8.81 43.53 -24.26
C ILE A 330 8.30 42.18 -24.75
N GLU A 331 9.15 41.41 -25.45
CA GLU A 331 8.79 40.06 -25.89
C GLU A 331 8.49 39.13 -24.71
N LEU A 332 9.39 39.07 -23.72
CA LEU A 332 9.21 38.19 -22.56
C LEU A 332 7.93 38.53 -21.79
N TYR A 333 7.62 39.83 -21.65
CA TYR A 333 6.40 40.29 -21.01
C TYR A 333 5.17 39.71 -21.71
N ASP A 334 5.06 39.80 -23.03
CA ASP A 334 3.86 39.31 -23.73
C ASP A 334 3.74 37.78 -23.67
N LEU A 335 4.87 37.07 -23.58
CA LEU A 335 4.90 35.61 -23.52
C LEU A 335 4.64 35.02 -22.14
N THR A 336 4.66 35.81 -21.06
CA THR A 336 4.65 35.29 -19.67
C THR A 336 3.51 35.88 -18.86
N PRO A 337 2.45 35.12 -18.56
CA PRO A 337 1.35 35.60 -17.72
C PRO A 337 1.77 35.76 -16.24
N VAL A 338 1.01 36.55 -15.47
CA VAL A 338 1.11 36.57 -14.01
C VAL A 338 0.94 35.15 -13.46
N GLY A 339 1.74 34.78 -12.47
CA GLY A 339 1.81 33.44 -11.90
C GLY A 339 2.82 32.50 -12.56
N THR A 340 3.42 32.89 -13.70
CA THR A 340 4.51 32.13 -14.36
C THR A 340 5.64 31.84 -13.36
N PRO A 341 6.04 30.57 -13.16
CA PRO A 341 7.15 30.23 -12.27
C PRO A 341 8.48 30.79 -12.79
N ILE A 342 9.31 31.27 -11.86
CA ILE A 342 10.66 31.78 -12.13
C ILE A 342 11.62 31.08 -11.18
N TYR A 343 12.58 30.33 -11.71
CA TYR A 343 13.66 29.76 -10.91
C TYR A 343 14.93 30.57 -11.08
N ILE A 344 15.48 31.08 -9.98
CA ILE A 344 16.76 31.81 -9.96
C ILE A 344 17.81 30.89 -9.34
N ALA A 345 18.86 30.58 -10.10
CA ALA A 345 19.98 29.74 -9.69
C ALA A 345 21.17 30.60 -9.23
#